data_AF-A0A926VJB8-F1
#
_entry.id   AF-A0A926VJB8-F1
#
_cell.length_a   1.000
_cell.length_b   1.000
_cell.length_c   1.000
_cell.angle_alpha   90.00
_cell.angle_beta   90.00
_cell.angle_gamma   90.00
#
_symmetry.space_group_name_H-M   'P 1'
#
loop_
_entity.id
_entity.type
_entity.pdbx_description
1 polymer ?
#
loop_
_entity_poly.entity_id
_entity_poly.type
_entity_poly.pdbx_seq_one_letter_code
_entity_poly.pdbx_strand_id
1 'polypeptide(L)'
;MQRSKTVIIRLTQKERELAEVKAVSAGLSLSELFRASTLKRRLPRKVTHIAADTYRELAKIGVNLNQLTKAANAAIKLGQTPPANPELLENLETLLKKVRRELVEIDVVADLEDADDWEAS
;
A
#
# COMPACT_ATOMS: atom_id res chain seq x y z
N MET A 1 -1.21 -19.73 31.44
CA MET A 1 0.22 -19.49 31.17
C MET A 1 0.63 -18.16 31.80
N GLN A 2 1.51 -18.17 32.81
CA GLN A 2 2.00 -16.94 33.44
C GLN A 2 3.07 -16.26 32.57
N ARG A 3 3.10 -14.93 32.57
CA ARG A 3 4.09 -14.13 31.83
C ARG A 3 5.27 -13.81 32.75
N SER A 4 6.45 -14.33 32.45
CA SER A 4 7.64 -14.25 33.33
C SER A 4 8.88 -13.58 32.70
N LYS A 5 8.78 -13.11 31.44
CA LYS A 5 9.88 -12.46 30.73
C LYS A 5 9.61 -10.96 30.55
N THR A 6 10.64 -10.16 30.73
CA THR A 6 10.57 -8.68 30.69
C THR A 6 11.35 -8.14 29.49
N VAL A 7 10.79 -7.13 28.83
CA VAL A 7 11.44 -6.35 27.77
C VAL A 7 11.50 -4.90 28.23
N ILE A 8 12.67 -4.29 28.19
CA ILE A 8 12.88 -2.88 28.57
C ILE A 8 12.93 -2.06 27.29
N ILE A 9 12.04 -1.06 27.17
CA ILE A 9 11.97 -0.14 26.04
C ILE A 9 12.33 1.25 26.55
N ARG A 10 13.31 1.90 25.91
CA ARG A 10 13.64 3.29 26.20
C ARG A 10 12.78 4.19 25.31
N LEU A 11 12.18 5.20 25.91
CA LEU A 11 11.34 6.18 25.23
C LEU A 11 11.83 7.58 25.58
N THR A 12 11.71 8.49 24.64
CA THR A 12 11.74 9.92 24.91
C THR A 12 10.50 10.34 25.69
N GLN A 13 10.54 11.52 26.30
CA GLN A 13 9.41 12.07 27.05
C GLN A 13 8.14 12.18 26.19
N LYS A 14 8.26 12.68 24.95
CA LYS A 14 7.14 12.82 24.01
C LYS A 14 6.52 11.48 23.62
N GLU A 15 7.34 10.47 23.35
CA GLU A 15 6.87 9.13 22.99
C GLU A 15 6.10 8.48 24.15
N ARG A 16 6.59 8.69 25.38
CA ARG A 16 5.92 8.19 26.59
C ARG A 16 4.55 8.85 26.78
N GLU A 17 4.47 10.17 26.71
CA GLU A 17 3.21 10.91 26.83
C GLU A 17 2.18 10.46 25.78
N LEU A 18 2.62 10.30 24.53
CA LEU A 18 1.77 9.81 23.45
C LEU A 18 1.27 8.38 23.72
N ALA A 19 2.14 7.50 24.23
CA ALA A 19 1.77 6.14 24.58
C ALA A 19 0.78 6.11 25.76
N GLU A 20 0.95 6.99 26.76
CA GLU A 20 0.05 7.11 27.90
C GLU A 20 -1.34 7.57 27.47
N VAL A 21 -1.43 8.60 26.62
CA VAL A 21 -2.71 9.06 26.05
C VAL A 21 -3.43 7.94 25.30
N LYS A 22 -2.70 7.18 24.46
CA LYS A 22 -3.25 6.04 23.72
C LYS A 22 -3.69 4.88 24.62
N ALA A 23 -2.97 4.65 25.71
CA ALA A 23 -3.31 3.61 26.67
C ALA A 23 -4.59 3.96 27.42
N VAL A 24 -4.70 5.21 27.90
CA VAL A 24 -5.88 5.73 28.59
C VAL A 24 -7.11 5.70 27.69
N SER A 25 -6.99 6.17 26.43
CA SER A 25 -8.13 6.19 25.50
C SER A 25 -8.64 4.78 25.14
N ALA A 26 -7.76 3.78 25.21
CA ALA A 26 -8.09 2.38 24.97
C ALA A 26 -8.47 1.60 26.24
N GLY A 27 -8.40 2.22 27.43
CA GLY A 27 -8.63 1.54 28.72
C GLY A 27 -7.60 0.45 29.02
N LEU A 28 -6.36 0.59 28.53
CA LEU A 28 -5.29 -0.38 28.67
C LEU A 28 -4.15 0.17 29.54
N SER A 29 -3.38 -0.72 30.17
CA SER A 29 -2.06 -0.34 30.68
C SER A 29 -1.07 -0.14 29.53
N LEU A 30 0.02 0.62 29.75
CA LEU A 30 1.10 0.78 28.76
C LEU A 30 1.63 -0.58 28.29
N SER A 31 1.82 -1.53 29.20
CA SER A 31 2.30 -2.87 28.86
C SER A 31 1.33 -3.64 27.96
N GLU A 32 0.02 -3.47 28.15
CA GLU A 32 -0.99 -4.08 27.30
C GLU A 32 -1.11 -3.38 25.96
N LEU A 33 -0.99 -2.05 25.93
CA LEU A 33 -0.92 -1.28 24.69
C LEU A 33 0.25 -1.76 23.84
N PHE A 34 1.48 -1.72 24.36
CA PHE A 34 2.66 -2.18 23.62
C PHE A 34 2.53 -3.63 23.18
N ARG A 35 2.04 -4.51 24.06
CA ARG A 35 1.84 -5.92 23.69
C ARG A 35 0.79 -6.08 22.58
N ALA A 36 -0.33 -5.38 22.66
CA ALA A 36 -1.37 -5.43 21.63
C ALA A 36 -0.84 -4.86 20.31
N SER A 37 -0.13 -3.74 20.35
CA SER A 37 0.47 -3.11 19.18
C SER A 37 1.58 -3.95 18.56
N THR A 38 2.40 -4.64 19.34
CA THR A 38 3.56 -5.40 18.84
C THR A 38 3.22 -6.85 18.47
N LEU A 39 2.37 -7.53 19.26
CA LEU A 39 2.07 -8.96 19.04
C LEU A 39 0.80 -9.20 18.23
N LYS A 40 -0.15 -8.24 18.18
CA LYS A 40 -1.40 -8.41 17.42
C LYS A 40 -1.39 -7.70 16.07
N ARG A 41 -0.48 -6.75 15.84
CA ARG A 41 -0.30 -6.16 14.51
C ARG A 41 0.70 -6.98 13.72
N ARG A 42 0.40 -7.24 12.45
CA ARG A 42 1.40 -7.71 11.50
C ARG A 42 2.44 -6.60 11.36
N LEU A 43 3.72 -6.95 11.49
CA LEU A 43 4.79 -6.01 11.18
C LEU A 43 4.68 -5.61 9.70
N PRO A 44 4.95 -4.34 9.37
CA PRO A 44 5.06 -3.89 7.99
C PRO A 44 5.99 -4.84 7.23
N ARG A 45 5.49 -5.42 6.13
CA ARG A 45 6.26 -6.38 5.36
C ARG A 45 7.17 -5.59 4.44
N LYS A 46 8.46 -5.49 4.81
CA LYS A 46 9.48 -4.89 3.94
C LYS A 46 9.22 -5.26 2.48
N VAL A 47 8.83 -4.27 1.68
CA VAL A 47 8.62 -4.46 0.24
C VAL A 47 9.92 -5.00 -0.33
N THR A 48 9.90 -6.25 -0.78
CA THR A 48 11.10 -6.85 -1.37
C THR A 48 11.44 -6.07 -2.64
N HIS A 49 12.73 -5.98 -2.99
CA HIS A 49 13.15 -5.37 -4.26
C HIS A 49 12.38 -5.96 -5.45
N ILE A 50 12.11 -7.27 -5.41
CA ILE A 50 11.31 -8.00 -6.38
C ILE A 50 9.88 -7.43 -6.48
N ALA A 51 9.23 -7.13 -5.36
CA ALA A 51 7.88 -6.56 -5.36
C ALA A 51 7.86 -5.13 -5.93
N ALA A 52 8.87 -4.31 -5.62
CA ALA A 52 9.00 -2.96 -6.17
C ALA A 52 9.21 -2.99 -7.69
N ASP A 53 10.09 -3.86 -8.20
CA ASP A 53 10.31 -4.02 -9.63
C ASP A 53 9.07 -4.57 -10.33
N THR A 54 8.40 -5.56 -9.72
CA THR A 54 7.15 -6.11 -10.24
C THR A 54 6.08 -5.03 -10.36
N TYR A 55 5.97 -4.14 -9.36
CA TYR A 55 5.06 -3.01 -9.41
C TYR A 55 5.36 -2.05 -10.57
N ARG A 56 6.64 -1.73 -10.80
CA ARG A 56 7.06 -0.86 -11.91
C ARG A 56 6.76 -1.50 -13.27
N GLU A 57 7.04 -2.78 -13.43
CA GLU A 57 6.74 -3.50 -14.68
C GLU A 57 5.23 -3.58 -14.94
N LEU A 58 4.42 -3.84 -13.91
CA LEU A 58 2.96 -3.78 -14.02
C LEU A 58 2.48 -2.37 -14.40
N ALA A 59 3.10 -1.32 -13.89
CA ALA A 59 2.77 0.06 -14.28
C ALA A 59 2.99 0.30 -15.79
N LYS A 60 4.11 -0.19 -16.34
CA LYS A 60 4.39 -0.11 -17.78
C LYS A 60 3.36 -0.88 -18.61
N ILE A 61 3.00 -2.09 -18.18
CA ILE A 61 1.95 -2.90 -18.83
C ILE A 61 0.62 -2.14 -18.81
N GLY A 62 0.26 -1.50 -17.70
CA GLY A 62 -0.94 -0.69 -17.59
C GLY A 62 -0.99 0.48 -18.57
N VAL A 63 0.14 1.14 -18.84
CA VAL A 63 0.23 2.21 -19.85
C VAL A 63 -0.05 1.67 -21.25
N ASN A 64 0.60 0.56 -21.63
CA ASN A 64 0.40 -0.06 -22.94
C ASN A 64 -1.05 -0.52 -23.13
N LEU A 65 -1.65 -1.07 -22.07
CA LEU A 65 -3.04 -1.49 -22.08
C LEU A 65 -4.00 -0.31 -22.30
N ASN A 66 -3.80 0.80 -21.59
CA ASN A 66 -4.60 2.02 -21.77
C ASN A 66 -4.50 2.57 -23.21
N GLN A 67 -3.32 2.48 -23.83
CA GLN A 67 -3.16 2.85 -25.25
C GLN A 67 -3.97 1.94 -26.17
N LEU A 68 -3.96 0.63 -25.93
CA LEU A 68 -4.80 -0.33 -26.68
C LEU A 68 -6.29 -0.07 -26.48
N THR A 69 -6.74 0.24 -25.25
CA THR A 69 -8.13 0.57 -24.97
C THR A 69 -8.56 1.83 -25.73
N LYS A 70 -7.72 2.87 -25.73
CA LYS A 70 -7.97 4.10 -26.50
C LYS A 70 -8.01 3.82 -28.01
N ALA A 71 -7.11 3.01 -28.54
CA ALA A 71 -7.08 2.63 -29.95
C ALA A 71 -8.34 1.83 -30.34
N ALA A 72 -8.76 0.88 -29.50
CA ALA A 72 -9.98 0.11 -29.70
C ALA A 72 -11.23 1.00 -29.70
N ASN A 73 -11.33 1.92 -28.74
CA ASN A 73 -12.43 2.88 -28.67
C ASN A 73 -12.43 3.86 -29.85
N ALA A 74 -11.25 4.28 -30.34
CA ALA A 74 -11.14 5.11 -31.54
C ALA A 74 -11.59 4.38 -32.80
N ALA A 75 -11.18 3.12 -32.98
CA ALA A 75 -11.60 2.29 -34.12
C ALA A 75 -13.13 2.11 -34.16
N ILE A 76 -13.76 1.83 -33.01
CA ILE A 76 -15.22 1.72 -32.91
C ILE A 76 -15.92 3.02 -33.31
N LYS A 77 -15.43 4.18 -32.85
CA LYS A 77 -15.99 5.49 -33.23
C LYS A 77 -15.88 5.77 -34.73
N LEU A 78 -14.86 5.23 -35.39
CA LEU A 78 -14.65 5.34 -36.83
C LEU A 78 -15.42 4.25 -37.62
N GLY A 79 -16.23 3.42 -36.96
CA GLY A 79 -16.95 2.30 -37.59
C GLY A 79 -16.05 1.16 -38.05
N GLN A 80 -14.79 1.14 -37.59
CA GLN A 80 -13.81 0.10 -37.90
C GLN A 80 -13.86 -1.02 -36.87
N THR A 81 -13.44 -2.21 -37.28
CA THR A 81 -13.28 -3.32 -36.34
C THR A 81 -12.12 -3.00 -35.39
N PRO A 82 -12.35 -2.99 -34.05
CA PRO A 82 -11.30 -2.69 -33.10
C PRO A 82 -10.23 -3.79 -33.10
N PRO A 83 -8.94 -3.43 -32.87
CA PRO A 83 -7.83 -4.38 -32.83
C PRO A 83 -7.90 -5.37 -31.67
N ALA A 84 -8.72 -5.10 -30.65
CA ALA A 84 -8.97 -5.97 -29.52
C ALA A 84 -10.34 -5.64 -28.91
N ASN A 85 -10.94 -6.59 -28.18
CA ASN A 85 -12.21 -6.38 -27.49
C ASN A 85 -12.03 -5.33 -26.37
N PRO A 86 -12.69 -4.16 -26.43
CA PRO A 86 -12.55 -3.11 -25.42
C PRO A 86 -12.95 -3.56 -24.01
N GLU A 87 -14.00 -4.37 -23.90
CA GLU A 87 -14.51 -4.85 -22.60
C GLU A 87 -13.46 -5.73 -21.90
N LEU A 88 -12.75 -6.57 -22.67
CA LEU A 88 -11.66 -7.38 -22.12
C LEU A 88 -10.47 -6.52 -21.70
N LEU A 89 -10.16 -5.43 -22.42
CA LEU A 89 -9.09 -4.52 -22.05
C LEU A 89 -9.41 -3.76 -20.76
N GLU A 90 -10.63 -3.25 -20.60
CA GLU A 90 -11.07 -2.58 -19.37
C GLU A 90 -11.05 -3.52 -18.15
N ASN A 91 -11.48 -4.78 -18.35
CA ASN A 91 -11.40 -5.81 -17.33
C ASN A 91 -9.94 -6.11 -16.91
N LEU A 92 -9.03 -6.20 -17.89
CA LEU A 92 -7.61 -6.42 -17.62
C LEU A 92 -6.97 -5.22 -16.90
N GLU A 93 -7.37 -3.99 -17.23
CA GLU A 93 -6.89 -2.77 -16.55
C GLU A 93 -7.29 -2.78 -15.08
N THR A 94 -8.54 -3.18 -14.82
CA THR A 94 -9.10 -3.27 -13.48
C THR A 94 -8.39 -4.34 -12.66
N LEU A 95 -8.14 -5.52 -13.24
CA LEU A 95 -7.43 -6.59 -12.57
C LEU A 95 -5.97 -6.21 -12.27
N LEU A 96 -5.29 -5.55 -13.21
CA LEU A 96 -3.91 -5.10 -13.03
C LEU A 96 -3.79 -4.03 -11.94
N LYS A 97 -4.77 -3.12 -11.84
CA LYS A 97 -4.86 -2.17 -10.71
C LYS A 97 -5.05 -2.88 -9.37
N LYS A 98 -5.87 -3.94 -9.31
CA LYS A 98 -6.06 -4.73 -8.09
C LYS A 98 -4.77 -5.44 -7.66
N VAL A 99 -4.09 -6.12 -8.58
CA VAL A 99 -2.81 -6.80 -8.30
C VAL A 99 -1.74 -5.80 -7.84
N ARG A 100 -1.65 -4.62 -8.48
CA ARG A 100 -0.74 -3.55 -8.03
C ARG A 100 -1.05 -3.05 -6.63
N ARG A 101 -2.33 -2.95 -6.26
CA ARG A 101 -2.74 -2.59 -4.89
C ARG A 101 -2.39 -3.69 -3.90
N GLU A 102 -2.66 -4.96 -4.20
CA GLU A 102 -2.30 -6.07 -3.31
C GLU A 102 -0.79 -6.20 -3.10
N LEU A 103 0.02 -5.89 -4.13
CA LEU A 103 1.48 -5.85 -4.02
C LEU A 103 1.99 -4.72 -3.11
N VAL A 104 1.19 -3.67 -2.92
CA VAL A 104 1.61 -2.41 -2.30
C VAL A 104 0.88 -2.13 -0.98
N GLU A 105 -0.32 -2.67 -0.75
CA GLU A 105 -0.93 -2.87 0.59
C GLU A 105 -0.11 -3.81 1.48
N ILE A 106 1.00 -4.35 0.95
CA ILE A 106 2.09 -4.94 1.69
C ILE A 106 2.93 -3.89 2.46
N ASP A 107 2.91 -2.59 2.12
CA ASP A 107 3.40 -1.45 2.93
C ASP A 107 3.16 -0.07 2.24
N VAL A 108 1.93 0.51 2.28
CA VAL A 108 1.72 1.97 2.06
C VAL A 108 1.33 2.66 3.34
N VAL A 109 2.15 2.50 4.37
CA VAL A 109 2.07 3.37 5.55
C VAL A 109 3.40 4.11 5.77
N ALA A 110 4.42 3.90 4.94
CA ALA A 110 5.74 4.51 5.15
C ALA A 110 6.08 5.68 4.20
N ASP A 111 5.66 5.65 2.92
CA ASP A 111 6.30 6.51 1.91
C ASP A 111 5.39 7.62 1.32
N LEU A 112 4.27 7.95 1.97
CA LEU A 112 3.43 9.09 1.56
C LEU A 112 3.78 10.41 2.27
N GLU A 113 4.83 10.45 3.10
CA GLU A 113 5.31 11.71 3.71
C GLU A 113 6.43 12.40 2.91
N ASP A 114 7.00 11.76 1.87
CA ASP A 114 8.14 12.31 1.10
C ASP A 114 7.79 12.77 -0.34
N ALA A 115 6.50 12.81 -0.71
CA ALA A 115 6.07 13.18 -2.06
C ALA A 115 5.75 14.68 -2.27
N ASP A 116 5.85 15.51 -1.23
CA ASP A 116 5.46 16.93 -1.30
C ASP A 116 6.60 17.91 -1.67
N ASP A 117 7.80 17.43 -2.04
CA ASP A 117 8.98 18.31 -2.28
C ASP A 117 9.41 18.46 -3.76
N TRP A 118 8.48 18.32 -4.72
CA TRP A 118 8.79 18.47 -6.17
C TRP A 118 7.94 19.50 -6.94
N GLU A 119 7.38 20.52 -6.27
CA GLU A 119 6.88 21.73 -6.95
C GLU A 119 7.55 23.00 -6.40
N ALA A 120 8.84 23.18 -6.68
CA ALA A 120 9.48 24.50 -6.69
C ALA A 120 10.73 24.48 -7.59
N SER A 121 10.54 24.54 -8.90
CA SER A 121 11.50 25.09 -9.89
C SER A 121 10.80 25.44 -11.19
#